data_AF-A0AA97DTU5-F1
#
_entry.id   AF-A0AA97DTU5-F1
#
_cell.length_a   1.000
_cell.length_b   1.000
_cell.length_c   1.000
_cell.angle_alpha   90.00
_cell.angle_beta   90.00
_cell.angle_gamma   90.00
#
_symmetry.space_group_name_H-M   'P 1'
#
loop_
_entity.id
_entity.type
_entity.pdbx_description
1 polymer ?
#
loop_
_entity_poly.entity_id
_entity_poly.type
_entity_poly.pdbx_seq_one_letter_code
_entity_poly.pdbx_strand_id
1 'polypeptide(L)'
;MQHYDYRPRGVCPMKISFDLEGDTVHNVSFLGGCNGNLQAISRVVEGMTVAQIEGYFKGISCGGKGTSCSDQLAAAVRAAYEQGK
;
A
#
# COMPACT_ATOMS: atom_id res chain seq x y z
N MET A 1 6.39 16.25 -1.08
CA MET A 1 6.17 14.81 -1.30
C MET A 1 7.45 14.04 -1.10
N GLN A 2 7.43 12.99 -0.28
CA GLN A 2 8.57 12.09 -0.06
C GLN A 2 8.25 10.70 -0.61
N HIS A 3 9.21 10.13 -1.35
CA HIS A 3 9.06 8.83 -2.00
C HIS A 3 9.47 7.68 -1.08
N TYR A 4 8.71 6.58 -1.13
CA TYR A 4 8.93 5.38 -0.34
C TYR A 4 8.88 4.13 -1.21
N ASP A 5 9.85 3.25 -0.99
CA ASP A 5 9.89 1.90 -1.54
C ASP A 5 9.76 0.89 -0.40
N TYR A 6 8.77 0.02 -0.48
CA TYR A 6 8.49 -1.01 0.51
C TYR A 6 8.54 -2.39 -0.13
N ARG A 7 9.21 -3.33 0.54
CA ARG A 7 9.27 -4.75 0.12
C ARG A 7 8.25 -5.56 0.92
N PRO A 8 7.09 -5.91 0.33
CA PRO A 8 6.04 -6.62 1.06
C PRO A 8 6.41 -8.09 1.27
N ARG A 9 5.74 -8.73 2.23
CA ARG A 9 5.98 -10.13 2.60
C ARG A 9 4.70 -10.95 2.49
N GLY A 10 4.83 -12.21 2.09
CA GLY A 10 3.70 -13.15 2.00
C GLY A 10 2.72 -12.88 0.85
N VAL A 11 3.06 -11.98 -0.08
CA VAL A 11 2.20 -11.56 -1.20
C VAL A 11 2.94 -11.61 -2.53
N CYS A 12 2.21 -11.50 -3.64
CA CYS A 12 2.77 -11.61 -4.99
C CYS A 12 3.64 -10.42 -5.44
N PRO A 13 3.31 -9.15 -5.11
CA PRO A 13 4.18 -8.02 -5.45
C PRO A 13 5.54 -8.13 -4.77
N MET A 14 6.59 -7.74 -5.48
CA MET A 14 7.97 -7.69 -4.97
C MET A 14 8.32 -6.33 -4.37
N LYS A 15 7.60 -5.28 -4.80
CA LYS A 15 7.78 -3.91 -4.33
C LYS A 15 6.46 -3.14 -4.38
N ILE A 16 6.26 -2.27 -3.40
CA ILE A 16 5.22 -1.24 -3.38
C ILE A 16 5.95 0.11 -3.32
N SER A 17 5.64 1.01 -4.25
CA SER A 17 6.22 2.35 -4.30
C SER A 17 5.10 3.38 -4.17
N PHE A 18 5.30 4.43 -3.40
CA PHE A 18 4.30 5.49 -3.20
C PHE A 18 4.96 6.77 -2.68
N ASP A 19 4.24 7.87 -2.77
CA ASP A 19 4.65 9.16 -2.22
C ASP A 19 3.74 9.58 -1.07
N LEU A 20 4.31 10.25 -0.06
CA LEU A 20 3.56 10.90 1.01
C LEU A 20 3.67 12.42 0.93
N GLU A 21 2.52 13.09 1.02
CA GLU A 21 2.38 14.52 1.30
C GLU A 21 1.65 14.69 2.63
N GLY A 22 2.40 14.88 3.72
CA GLY A 22 1.83 14.80 5.06
C GLY A 22 1.31 13.40 5.34
N ASP A 23 0.00 13.27 5.55
CA ASP A 23 -0.69 11.99 5.72
C ASP A 23 -1.40 11.50 4.44
N THR A 24 -1.29 12.23 3.33
CA THR A 24 -1.94 11.89 2.06
C THR A 24 -1.02 11.08 1.15
N VAL A 25 -1.56 10.02 0.55
CA VAL A 25 -0.83 9.03 -0.26
C VAL A 25 -1.07 9.29 -1.75
N HIS A 26 0.02 9.25 -2.52
CA HIS A 26 0.04 9.47 -3.96
C HIS A 26 0.89 8.45 -4.69
N ASN A 27 0.69 8.33 -6.02
CA ASN A 27 1.57 7.59 -6.93
C ASN A 27 1.83 6.13 -6.53
N VAL A 28 0.82 5.47 -5.95
CA VAL A 28 0.94 4.07 -5.53
C VAL A 28 1.18 3.19 -6.74
N SER A 29 2.22 2.38 -6.72
CA SER A 29 2.52 1.40 -7.76
C SER A 29 3.07 0.11 -7.18
N PHE A 30 2.85 -0.99 -7.89
CA PHE A 30 3.25 -2.32 -7.48
C PHE A 30 4.16 -2.94 -8.55
N LEU A 31 5.28 -3.52 -8.14
CA LEU A 31 6.12 -4.32 -9.02
C LEU A 31 5.73 -5.80 -8.87
N GLY A 32 5.09 -6.36 -9.90
CA GLY A 32 4.62 -7.75 -9.91
C GLY A 32 3.27 -7.96 -9.20
N GLY A 33 2.72 -9.16 -9.32
CA GLY A 33 1.38 -9.52 -8.83
C GLY A 33 0.30 -9.36 -9.90
N CYS A 34 -0.97 -9.34 -9.48
CA CYS A 34 -2.11 -9.25 -10.40
C CYS A 34 -2.18 -7.85 -11.03
N ASN A 35 -1.77 -7.75 -12.30
CA ASN A 35 -1.59 -6.46 -12.98
C ASN A 35 -2.86 -5.59 -12.96
N GLY A 36 -4.04 -6.14 -13.30
CA GLY A 36 -5.29 -5.38 -13.35
C GLY A 36 -5.77 -4.91 -11.97
N ASN A 37 -5.85 -5.82 -10.99
CA ASN A 37 -6.33 -5.47 -9.65
C ASN A 37 -5.43 -4.48 -8.93
N LEU A 38 -4.11 -4.64 -9.04
CA LEU A 38 -3.16 -3.73 -8.37
C LEU A 38 -3.19 -2.34 -9.00
N GLN A 39 -3.35 -2.26 -10.32
CA GLN A 39 -3.61 -1.02 -11.03
C GLN A 39 -4.92 -0.33 -10.61
N ALA A 40 -5.96 -1.12 -10.30
CA ALA A 40 -7.22 -0.58 -9.80
C ALA A 40 -7.05 -0.03 -8.38
N ILE A 41 -6.40 -0.79 -7.49
CA ILE A 41 -6.08 -0.34 -6.11
C ILE A 41 -5.30 0.96 -6.14
N SER A 42 -4.22 1.05 -6.94
CA SER A 42 -3.43 2.26 -7.11
C SER A 42 -4.27 3.49 -7.45
N ARG A 43 -5.26 3.35 -8.34
CA ARG A 43 -6.15 4.45 -8.73
C ARG A 43 -7.16 4.79 -7.65
N VAL A 44 -7.68 3.80 -6.94
CA VAL A 44 -8.67 4.01 -5.87
C VAL A 44 -8.07 4.77 -4.70
N VAL A 45 -6.82 4.49 -4.34
CA VAL A 45 -6.17 5.09 -3.16
C VAL A 45 -5.49 6.43 -3.43
N GLU A 46 -5.50 6.91 -4.67
CA GLU A 46 -4.88 8.17 -5.03
C GLU A 46 -5.53 9.34 -4.26
N GLY A 47 -4.71 10.09 -3.50
CA GLY A 47 -5.19 11.20 -2.67
C GLY A 47 -5.91 10.77 -1.39
N MET A 48 -5.88 9.47 -1.02
CA MET A 48 -6.40 9.02 0.27
C MET A 48 -5.39 9.24 1.38
N THR A 49 -5.88 9.49 2.59
CA THR A 49 -5.04 9.54 3.79
C THR A 49 -4.57 8.14 4.20
N VAL A 50 -3.45 8.07 4.91
CA VAL A 50 -2.91 6.85 5.53
C VAL A 50 -3.98 6.14 6.37
N ALA A 51 -4.79 6.90 7.12
CA ALA A 51 -5.85 6.35 7.97
C ALA A 51 -6.99 5.73 7.15
N GLN A 52 -7.38 6.34 6.02
CA GLN A 52 -8.39 5.76 5.13
C GLN A 52 -7.91 4.45 4.52
N ILE A 53 -6.69 4.41 3.97
CA ILE A 53 -6.12 3.19 3.38
C ILE A 53 -6.03 2.08 4.43
N GLU A 54 -5.56 2.39 5.63
CA GLU A 54 -5.51 1.41 6.73
C GLU A 54 -6.91 0.91 7.10
N GLY A 55 -7.89 1.81 7.21
CA GLY A 55 -9.28 1.45 7.53
C GLY A 55 -9.93 0.53 6.49
N TYR A 56 -9.62 0.72 5.20
CA TYR A 56 -10.16 -0.14 4.14
C TYR A 56 -9.46 -1.49 4.04
N PHE A 57 -8.14 -1.55 4.25
CA PHE A 57 -7.34 -2.70 3.79
C PHE A 57 -6.69 -3.53 4.88
N LYS A 58 -6.54 -3.00 6.11
CA LYS A 58 -5.89 -3.71 7.20
C LYS A 58 -6.64 -5.00 7.52
N GLY A 59 -5.89 -6.10 7.62
CA GLY A 59 -6.39 -7.43 7.97
C GLY A 59 -7.02 -8.20 6.82
N ILE A 60 -7.11 -7.66 5.60
CA ILE A 60 -7.57 -8.43 4.44
C ILE A 60 -6.57 -9.55 4.15
N SER A 61 -7.04 -10.80 4.15
CA SER A 61 -6.24 -12.00 3.90
C SER A 61 -6.52 -12.56 2.50
N CYS A 62 -5.46 -12.87 1.75
CA CYS A 62 -5.56 -13.49 0.43
C CYS A 62 -5.32 -15.00 0.54
N GLY A 63 -6.37 -15.81 0.37
CA GLY A 63 -6.26 -17.27 0.33
C GLY A 63 -5.66 -17.88 1.60
N GLY A 64 -5.99 -17.35 2.78
CA GLY A 64 -5.54 -17.87 4.07
C GLY A 64 -4.08 -17.55 4.43
N LYS A 65 -3.39 -16.71 3.65
CA LYS A 65 -1.99 -16.32 3.91
C LYS A 65 -1.78 -15.41 5.14
N GLY A 66 -2.87 -14.96 5.76
CA GLY A 66 -2.84 -14.03 6.90
C GLY A 66 -2.53 -12.58 6.51
N THR A 67 -2.39 -12.30 5.21
CA THR A 67 -2.19 -10.95 4.65
C THR A 67 -2.59 -10.94 3.17
N SER A 68 -2.60 -9.77 2.54
CA SER A 68 -2.91 -9.54 1.13
C SER A 68 -2.14 -8.34 0.59
N CYS A 69 -2.16 -8.13 -0.73
CA CYS A 69 -1.46 -7.01 -1.35
C CYS A 69 -1.94 -5.65 -0.81
N SER A 70 -3.24 -5.52 -0.55
CA SER A 70 -3.84 -4.30 0.01
C SER A 70 -3.53 -4.15 1.50
N ASP A 71 -3.52 -5.24 2.27
CA ASP A 71 -3.10 -5.23 3.67
C ASP A 71 -1.60 -4.84 3.81
N GLN A 72 -0.74 -5.36 2.92
CA GLN A 72 0.67 -4.95 2.86
C GLN A 72 0.83 -3.48 2.45
N LEU A 73 -0.05 -2.94 1.60
CA LEU A 73 -0.07 -1.51 1.31
C LEU A 73 -0.43 -0.70 2.56
N ALA A 74 -1.47 -1.10 3.32
CA ALA A 74 -1.85 -0.45 4.57
C ALA A 74 -0.70 -0.42 5.58
N ALA A 75 0.00 -1.56 5.76
CA ALA A 75 1.18 -1.63 6.62
C ALA A 75 2.31 -0.72 6.12
N ALA A 76 2.55 -0.67 4.80
CA ALA A 76 3.60 0.15 4.20
C ALA A 76 3.38 1.65 4.42
N VAL A 77 2.18 2.15 4.13
CA VAL A 77 1.87 3.59 4.25
C VAL A 77 1.88 4.03 5.72
N ARG A 78 1.42 3.18 6.65
CA ARG A 78 1.48 3.44 8.09
C ARG A 78 2.93 3.54 8.57
N ALA A 79 3.77 2.58 8.20
CA ALA A 79 5.18 2.56 8.59
C ALA A 79 5.96 3.77 8.02
N ALA A 80 5.69 4.16 6.77
CA ALA A 80 6.30 5.34 6.16
C ALA A 80 5.86 6.63 6.86
N TYR A 81 4.56 6.77 7.15
CA TYR A 81 4.03 7.92 7.86
C TYR A 81 4.62 8.07 9.27
N GLU A 82 4.88 6.96 9.97
CA GLU A 82 5.52 6.99 11.29
C GLU A 82 7.02 7.34 11.23
N GLN A 83 7.72 6.99 10.15
CA GLN A 83 9.13 7.35 9.94
C GLN A 83 9.32 8.83 9.57
N GLY A 84 8.32 9.43 8.93
CA GLY A 84 8.34 10.85 8.53
C GLY A 84 7.86 11.82 9.61
N LYS A 85 7.45 11.33 10.78
CA LYS A 85 7.17 12.15 11.97
C LYS A 85 8.45 12.49 12.71
#